data_AF-A0A5N6IIU8-F1
#
_entry.id   AF-A0A5N6IIU8-F1
#
_cell.length_a   1.000
_cell.length_b   1.000
_cell.length_c   1.000
_cell.angle_alpha   90.00
_cell.angle_beta   90.00
_cell.angle_gamma   90.00
#
_symmetry.space_group_name_H-M   'P 1'
#
loop_
_entity.id
_entity.type
_entity.pdbx_description
1 polymer ?
#
loop_
_entity_poly.entity_id
_entity_poly.type
_entity_poly.pdbx_seq_one_letter_code
_entity_poly.pdbx_strand_id
1 'polypeptide(L)'
;MTQRKPGQICLLGATGRTGRGILQILLTENYRDWALHVYVRSRAKLLSFFPGIEAYPGVKIFEGSITDVELWRQCLSGADIIISALGENENIAGLRLLQDAANTTVSALQVLSQEDSSNWRQPRLILLSSDTLNPTVAAARPRLVHWVVSNAFCYAYNDLRKAQAVYEAHPQLLRLCLVQPPALIEEGPSGHLISTEKGSLTVSYADLAAAFVEIAISDGYRNSSAVTISSASKDQLRHAPELTRRIIRGTLAHYIPWYLAVEEKVWGMLFKA
;
A
#
# COMPACT_ATOMS: atom_id res chain seq x y z
N MET A 1 -11.36 -12.33 -17.76
CA MET A 1 -10.57 -12.98 -16.71
C MET A 1 -11.53 -13.60 -15.71
N THR A 2 -11.28 -14.83 -15.26
CA THR A 2 -12.15 -15.52 -14.29
C THR A 2 -11.95 -14.89 -12.91
N GLN A 3 -13.03 -14.45 -12.27
CA GLN A 3 -13.00 -13.92 -10.91
C GLN A 3 -13.00 -15.07 -9.90
N ARG A 4 -12.30 -14.87 -8.78
CA ARG A 4 -12.36 -15.76 -7.63
C ARG A 4 -13.76 -15.80 -7.04
N LYS A 5 -14.08 -16.94 -6.41
CA LYS A 5 -15.24 -17.03 -5.52
C LYS A 5 -15.11 -15.98 -4.40
N PRO A 6 -16.21 -15.29 -4.04
CA PRO A 6 -16.22 -14.35 -2.93
C PRO A 6 -15.73 -14.98 -1.63
N GLY A 7 -14.95 -14.21 -0.88
CA GLY A 7 -14.39 -14.58 0.41
C GLY A 7 -14.27 -13.34 1.31
N GLN A 8 -13.27 -13.33 2.19
CA GLN A 8 -13.02 -12.19 3.07
C GLN A 8 -11.74 -11.43 2.70
N ILE A 9 -11.87 -10.11 2.55
CA ILE A 9 -10.77 -9.17 2.37
C ILE A 9 -10.53 -8.42 3.67
N CYS A 10 -9.29 -8.35 4.12
CA CYS A 10 -8.85 -7.40 5.13
C CYS A 10 -8.08 -6.26 4.47
N LEU A 11 -8.52 -5.02 4.65
CA LEU A 11 -7.86 -3.82 4.12
C LEU A 11 -7.18 -3.05 5.25
N LEU A 12 -5.85 -2.95 5.15
CA LEU A 12 -5.00 -2.16 6.04
C LEU A 12 -4.63 -0.85 5.32
N GLY A 13 -4.85 0.29 5.98
CA GLY A 13 -4.51 1.61 5.41
C GLY A 13 -5.63 2.27 4.60
N ALA A 14 -6.90 1.96 4.89
CA ALA A 14 -8.07 2.47 4.18
C ALA A 14 -8.24 4.01 4.18
N THR A 15 -7.55 4.73 5.07
CA THR A 15 -7.59 6.21 5.11
C THR A 15 -6.49 6.88 4.29
N GLY A 16 -5.53 6.12 3.77
CA GLY A 16 -4.51 6.60 2.84
C GLY A 16 -5.07 6.83 1.43
N ARG A 17 -4.36 7.53 0.56
CA ARG A 17 -4.86 7.85 -0.79
C ARG A 17 -5.19 6.59 -1.60
N THR A 18 -4.26 5.65 -1.70
CA THR A 18 -4.48 4.36 -2.38
C THR A 18 -5.55 3.53 -1.67
N GLY A 19 -5.47 3.40 -0.35
CA GLY A 19 -6.44 2.62 0.44
C GLY A 19 -7.88 3.13 0.32
N ARG A 20 -8.09 4.46 0.25
CA ARG A 20 -9.41 5.04 -0.01
C ARG A 20 -9.93 4.66 -1.39
N GLY A 21 -9.08 4.73 -2.41
CA GLY A 21 -9.47 4.29 -3.76
C GLY A 21 -9.86 2.81 -3.79
N ILE A 22 -9.09 1.95 -3.12
CA ILE A 22 -9.38 0.51 -3.02
C ILE A 22 -10.73 0.29 -2.32
N LEU A 23 -10.93 0.93 -1.17
CA LEU A 23 -12.17 0.82 -0.41
C LEU A 23 -13.38 1.30 -1.22
N GLN A 24 -13.25 2.43 -1.92
CA GLN A 24 -14.32 2.96 -2.77
C GLN A 24 -14.75 1.97 -3.86
N ILE A 25 -13.79 1.24 -4.46
CA ILE A 25 -14.08 0.21 -5.45
C ILE A 25 -14.76 -1.00 -4.78
N LEU A 26 -14.23 -1.48 -3.66
CA LEU A 26 -14.75 -2.65 -2.94
C LEU A 26 -16.15 -2.44 -2.35
N LEU A 27 -16.60 -1.20 -2.15
CA LEU A 27 -17.95 -0.88 -1.70
C LEU A 27 -18.99 -0.84 -2.84
N THR A 28 -18.59 -1.03 -4.10
CA THR A 28 -19.52 -1.10 -5.23
C THR A 28 -20.29 -2.41 -5.26
N GLU A 29 -21.47 -2.42 -5.91
CA GLU A 29 -22.34 -3.61 -6.02
C GLU A 29 -21.62 -4.85 -6.59
N ASN A 30 -20.62 -4.65 -7.46
CA ASN A 30 -19.83 -5.72 -8.04
C ASN A 30 -19.06 -6.58 -7.02
N TYR A 31 -18.85 -6.06 -5.80
CA TYR A 31 -18.08 -6.71 -4.75
C TYR A 31 -18.87 -6.90 -3.45
N ARG A 32 -20.20 -6.75 -3.50
CA ARG A 32 -21.07 -6.82 -2.32
C ARG A 32 -21.06 -8.18 -1.61
N ASP A 33 -20.74 -9.23 -2.34
CA ASP A 33 -20.63 -10.60 -1.80
C ASP A 33 -19.32 -10.84 -1.03
N TRP A 34 -18.36 -9.91 -1.08
CA TRP A 34 -17.13 -9.99 -0.31
C TRP A 34 -17.34 -9.43 1.10
N ALA A 35 -16.94 -10.20 2.11
CA ALA A 35 -16.81 -9.69 3.46
C ALA A 35 -15.55 -8.81 3.54
N LEU A 36 -15.66 -7.65 4.22
CA LEU A 36 -14.61 -6.66 4.28
C LEU A 36 -14.31 -6.29 5.72
N HIS A 37 -13.09 -6.59 6.17
CA HIS A 37 -12.54 -6.09 7.41
C HIS A 37 -11.66 -4.89 7.11
N VAL A 38 -11.88 -3.78 7.81
CA VAL A 38 -11.16 -2.51 7.59
C VAL A 38 -10.44 -2.12 8.87
N TYR A 39 -9.12 -2.12 8.84
CA TYR A 39 -8.31 -1.60 9.94
C TYR A 39 -8.02 -0.12 9.76
N VAL A 40 -8.24 0.66 10.83
CA VAL A 40 -7.92 2.08 10.88
C VAL A 40 -7.32 2.50 12.23
N ARG A 41 -6.49 3.54 12.23
CA ARG A 41 -6.04 4.22 13.46
C ARG A 41 -7.07 5.18 14.04
N SER A 42 -7.99 5.65 13.20
CA SER A 42 -9.04 6.61 13.58
C SER A 42 -10.30 6.30 12.78
N ARG A 43 -11.33 5.81 13.47
CA ARG A 43 -12.66 5.56 12.89
C ARG A 43 -13.29 6.86 12.42
N ALA A 44 -13.17 7.94 13.21
CA ALA A 44 -13.66 9.26 12.82
C ALA A 44 -13.11 9.71 11.45
N LYS A 45 -11.81 9.53 11.20
CA LYS A 45 -11.21 9.86 9.90
C LYS A 45 -11.76 8.99 8.77
N LEU A 46 -12.02 7.71 9.01
CA LEU A 46 -12.66 6.85 8.02
C LEU A 46 -14.08 7.33 7.69
N LEU A 47 -14.89 7.60 8.71
CA LEU A 47 -16.28 8.03 8.56
C LEU A 47 -16.40 9.40 7.87
N SER A 48 -15.40 10.29 8.03
CA SER A 48 -15.36 11.55 7.26
C SER A 48 -15.20 11.34 5.76
N PHE A 49 -14.60 10.23 5.31
CA PHE A 49 -14.44 9.90 3.89
C PHE A 49 -15.56 9.01 3.37
N PHE A 50 -16.06 8.09 4.20
CA PHE A 50 -17.09 7.12 3.83
C PHE A 50 -18.25 7.19 4.84
N PRO A 51 -19.08 8.24 4.79
CA PRO A 51 -20.25 8.34 5.65
C PRO A 51 -21.20 7.17 5.35
N GLY A 52 -21.63 6.47 6.40
CA GLY A 52 -22.55 5.33 6.27
C GLY A 52 -21.90 4.00 5.87
N ILE A 53 -20.56 3.89 5.84
CA ILE A 53 -19.87 2.61 5.61
C ILE A 53 -20.30 1.51 6.60
N GLU A 54 -20.73 1.88 7.80
CA GLU A 54 -21.21 0.96 8.83
C GLU A 54 -22.56 0.32 8.49
N ALA A 55 -23.32 0.90 7.56
CA ALA A 55 -24.59 0.32 7.09
C ALA A 55 -24.38 -0.82 6.09
N TYR A 56 -23.15 -1.05 5.61
CA TYR A 56 -22.85 -2.14 4.69
C TYR A 56 -22.72 -3.45 5.49
N PRO A 57 -23.60 -4.45 5.25
CA PRO A 57 -23.68 -5.64 6.11
C PRO A 57 -22.42 -6.51 6.10
N GLY A 58 -21.61 -6.43 5.03
CA GLY A 58 -20.35 -7.16 4.90
C GLY A 58 -19.14 -6.44 5.50
N VAL A 59 -19.28 -5.21 6.02
CA VAL A 59 -18.14 -4.40 6.47
C VAL A 59 -18.01 -4.42 8.00
N LYS A 60 -16.80 -4.73 8.48
CA LYS A 60 -16.42 -4.59 9.90
C LYS A 60 -15.21 -3.66 10.04
N ILE A 61 -15.29 -2.71 10.96
CA ILE A 61 -14.24 -1.73 11.20
C ILE A 61 -13.53 -2.05 12.52
N PHE A 62 -12.21 -2.17 12.45
CA PHE A 62 -11.32 -2.38 13.58
C PHE A 62 -10.49 -1.13 13.79
N GLU A 63 -10.67 -0.49 14.95
CA GLU A 63 -9.94 0.73 15.33
C GLU A 63 -8.95 0.42 16.44
N GLY A 64 -7.70 0.83 16.28
CA GLY A 64 -6.70 0.71 17.34
C GLY A 64 -5.27 0.88 16.88
N SER A 65 -4.34 0.50 17.75
CA SER A 65 -2.90 0.61 17.47
C SER A 65 -2.44 -0.38 16.39
N ILE A 66 -1.39 0.00 15.67
CA ILE A 66 -0.73 -0.85 14.68
C ILE A 66 0.07 -1.99 15.32
N THR A 67 0.35 -1.87 16.62
CA THR A 67 1.09 -2.84 17.44
C THR A 67 0.17 -3.74 18.27
N ASP A 68 -1.15 -3.59 18.14
CA ASP A 68 -2.13 -4.38 18.90
C ASP A 68 -2.38 -5.72 18.19
N VAL A 69 -1.68 -6.75 18.67
CA VAL A 69 -1.75 -8.10 18.09
C VAL A 69 -3.14 -8.71 18.22
N GLU A 70 -3.87 -8.44 19.31
CA GLU A 70 -5.19 -9.04 19.53
C GLU A 70 -6.24 -8.40 18.62
N LEU A 71 -6.19 -7.08 18.44
CA LEU A 71 -7.01 -6.39 17.44
C LEU A 71 -6.74 -6.93 16.03
N TRP A 72 -5.46 -7.11 15.67
CA TRP A 72 -5.08 -7.64 14.37
C TRP A 72 -5.48 -9.11 14.21
N ARG A 73 -5.42 -9.93 15.27
CA ARG A 73 -5.94 -11.29 15.27
C ARG A 73 -7.42 -11.31 14.91
N GLN A 74 -8.23 -10.45 15.54
CA GLN A 74 -9.66 -10.32 15.23
C GLN A 74 -9.90 -9.77 13.81
N CYS A 75 -9.10 -8.79 13.38
CA CYS A 75 -9.22 -8.18 12.06
C CYS A 75 -8.83 -9.14 10.91
N LEU A 76 -7.83 -9.99 11.13
CA LEU A 76 -7.30 -10.94 10.14
C LEU A 76 -8.00 -12.31 10.19
N SER A 77 -8.77 -12.60 11.24
CA SER A 77 -9.47 -13.87 11.40
C SER A 77 -10.38 -14.17 10.21
N GLY A 78 -10.15 -15.30 9.54
CA GLY A 78 -10.90 -15.74 8.37
C GLY A 78 -10.56 -15.01 7.06
N ALA A 79 -9.53 -14.15 7.02
CA ALA A 79 -9.16 -13.43 5.80
C ALA A 79 -8.61 -14.39 4.74
N ASP A 80 -9.14 -14.32 3.51
CA ASP A 80 -8.55 -14.98 2.35
C ASP A 80 -7.48 -14.09 1.69
N ILE A 81 -7.69 -12.79 1.76
CA ILE A 81 -6.86 -11.75 1.14
C ILE A 81 -6.62 -10.64 2.17
N ILE A 82 -5.36 -10.24 2.31
CA ILE A 82 -4.96 -9.08 3.10
C ILE A 82 -4.37 -8.07 2.12
N ILE A 83 -4.98 -6.89 2.01
CA ILE A 83 -4.46 -5.78 1.21
C ILE A 83 -3.82 -4.79 2.17
N SER A 84 -2.50 -4.61 2.07
CA SER A 84 -1.78 -3.60 2.84
C SER A 84 -1.42 -2.42 1.95
N ALA A 85 -2.20 -1.35 2.07
CA ALA A 85 -1.95 -0.05 1.47
C ALA A 85 -1.42 0.97 2.51
N LEU A 86 -0.80 0.47 3.58
CA LEU A 86 -0.07 1.27 4.54
C LEU A 86 1.17 1.87 3.88
N GLY A 87 1.54 3.08 4.28
CA GLY A 87 2.71 3.76 3.76
C GLY A 87 2.88 5.13 4.40
N GLU A 88 4.11 5.63 4.30
CA GLU A 88 4.49 7.00 4.67
C GLU A 88 5.18 7.62 3.44
N ASN A 89 4.73 8.80 3.06
CA ASN A 89 5.27 9.51 1.89
C ASN A 89 6.39 10.49 2.29
N GLU A 90 6.54 10.76 3.58
CA GLU A 90 7.58 11.63 4.11
C GLU A 90 8.85 10.86 4.46
N ASN A 91 10.01 11.47 4.23
CA ASN A 91 11.30 10.88 4.52
C ASN A 91 11.69 11.11 5.99
N ILE A 92 10.99 10.44 6.90
CA ILE A 92 11.12 10.64 8.35
C ILE A 92 12.17 9.68 8.94
N ALA A 93 13.20 10.22 9.59
CA ALA A 93 14.20 9.41 10.28
C ALA A 93 13.58 8.59 11.42
N GLY A 94 13.95 7.31 11.53
CA GLY A 94 13.42 6.42 12.56
C GLY A 94 12.01 5.89 12.30
N LEU A 95 11.45 6.11 11.10
CA LEU A 95 10.17 5.53 10.68
C LEU A 95 10.17 3.99 10.80
N ARG A 96 9.11 3.45 11.42
CA ARG A 96 8.91 2.01 11.66
C ARG A 96 7.48 1.53 11.34
N LEU A 97 6.70 2.33 10.63
CA LEU A 97 5.29 2.08 10.38
C LEU A 97 5.04 0.71 9.73
N LEU A 98 5.77 0.40 8.66
CA LEU A 98 5.61 -0.83 7.88
C LEU A 98 6.22 -2.03 8.60
N GLN A 99 7.37 -1.85 9.26
CA GLN A 99 7.98 -2.88 10.10
C GLN A 99 7.04 -3.32 11.22
N ASP A 100 6.47 -2.37 11.96
CA ASP A 100 5.60 -2.66 13.09
C ASP A 100 4.31 -3.33 12.60
N ALA A 101 3.72 -2.87 11.49
CA ALA A 101 2.60 -3.57 10.85
C ALA A 101 2.95 -5.01 10.43
N ALA A 102 4.11 -5.23 9.81
CA ALA A 102 4.51 -6.56 9.37
C ALA A 102 4.69 -7.52 10.56
N ASN A 103 5.35 -7.07 11.62
CA ASN A 103 5.51 -7.86 12.84
C ASN A 103 4.17 -8.18 13.50
N THR A 104 3.25 -7.21 13.60
CA THR A 104 1.91 -7.45 14.15
C THR A 104 1.11 -8.41 13.28
N THR A 105 1.17 -8.27 11.94
CA THR A 105 0.52 -9.19 11.00
C THR A 105 0.98 -10.61 11.24
N VAL A 106 2.30 -10.83 11.21
CA VAL A 106 2.90 -12.16 11.36
C VAL A 106 2.55 -12.75 12.73
N SER A 107 2.63 -11.94 13.79
CA SER A 107 2.27 -12.39 15.14
C SER A 107 0.81 -12.82 15.23
N ALA A 108 -0.11 -12.03 14.67
CA ALA A 108 -1.53 -12.34 14.65
C ALA A 108 -1.83 -13.60 13.82
N LEU A 109 -1.23 -13.73 12.63
CA LEU A 109 -1.39 -14.92 11.79
C LEU A 109 -0.79 -16.17 12.43
N GLN A 110 0.32 -16.02 13.16
CA GLN A 110 0.92 -17.14 13.90
C GLN A 110 -0.02 -17.66 14.97
N VAL A 111 -0.66 -16.78 15.75
CA VAL A 111 -1.68 -17.17 16.73
C VAL A 111 -2.85 -17.88 16.04
N LEU A 112 -3.40 -17.29 14.98
CA LEU A 112 -4.52 -17.89 14.23
C LEU A 112 -4.16 -19.27 13.64
N SER A 113 -2.93 -19.43 13.13
CA SER A 113 -2.46 -20.70 12.58
C SER A 113 -2.32 -21.80 13.63
N GLN A 114 -2.10 -21.44 14.90
CA GLN A 114 -2.02 -22.37 16.01
C GLN A 114 -3.42 -22.73 16.54
N GLU A 115 -4.32 -21.75 16.61
CA GLU A 115 -5.71 -21.92 17.04
C GLU A 115 -6.50 -22.87 16.13
N ASP A 116 -6.29 -22.81 14.82
CA ASP A 116 -6.97 -23.67 13.82
C ASP A 116 -5.97 -24.43 12.94
N SER A 117 -4.99 -25.08 13.58
CA SER A 117 -3.89 -25.77 12.88
C SER A 117 -4.35 -26.82 11.86
N SER A 118 -5.51 -27.46 12.07
CA SER A 118 -6.04 -28.49 11.16
C SER A 118 -6.70 -27.92 9.91
N ASN A 119 -7.23 -26.70 9.95
CA ASN A 119 -7.88 -26.05 8.81
C ASN A 119 -7.23 -24.74 8.38
N TRP A 120 -6.01 -24.45 8.85
CA TRP A 120 -5.31 -23.21 8.56
C TRP A 120 -5.23 -22.95 7.05
N ARG A 121 -5.89 -21.88 6.61
CA ARG A 121 -5.84 -21.41 5.24
C ARG A 121 -4.96 -20.19 5.17
N GLN A 122 -3.85 -20.36 4.47
CA GLN A 122 -2.88 -19.31 4.28
C GLN A 122 -3.47 -18.12 3.48
N PRO A 123 -3.63 -16.93 4.09
CA PRO A 123 -4.09 -15.75 3.38
C PRO A 123 -3.07 -15.32 2.33
N ARG A 124 -3.57 -14.66 1.29
CA ARG A 124 -2.71 -13.94 0.34
C ARG A 124 -2.53 -12.49 0.80
N LEU A 125 -1.30 -12.09 1.10
CA LEU A 125 -0.98 -10.71 1.45
C LEU A 125 -0.50 -9.95 0.22
N ILE A 126 -1.23 -8.91 -0.16
CA ILE A 126 -0.94 -8.01 -1.28
C ILE A 126 -0.42 -6.71 -0.68
N LEU A 127 0.89 -6.48 -0.80
CA LEU A 127 1.59 -5.36 -0.18
C LEU A 127 1.86 -4.25 -1.19
N LEU A 128 1.49 -3.02 -0.84
CA LEU A 128 1.99 -1.83 -1.51
C LEU A 128 3.50 -1.68 -1.26
N SER A 129 4.26 -1.92 -2.33
CA SER A 129 5.70 -1.79 -2.40
C SER A 129 6.08 -0.63 -3.33
N SER A 130 7.27 -0.66 -3.92
CA SER A 130 7.76 0.31 -4.88
C SER A 130 8.61 -0.37 -5.93
N ASP A 131 8.49 0.09 -7.18
CA ASP A 131 9.35 -0.34 -8.28
C ASP A 131 10.84 -0.02 -8.04
N THR A 132 11.13 0.89 -7.13
CA THR A 132 12.49 1.30 -6.78
C THR A 132 13.21 0.18 -6.02
N LEU A 133 12.47 -0.70 -5.35
CA LEU A 133 13.00 -1.91 -4.72
C LEU A 133 12.99 -3.12 -5.65
N ASN A 134 12.41 -3.02 -6.85
CA ASN A 134 12.39 -4.11 -7.83
C ASN A 134 13.74 -4.16 -8.59
N PRO A 135 14.51 -5.26 -8.50
CA PRO A 135 15.82 -5.35 -9.17
C PRO A 135 15.75 -5.19 -10.69
N THR A 136 14.73 -5.75 -11.34
CA THR A 136 14.53 -5.70 -12.79
C THR A 136 14.25 -4.28 -13.26
N VAL A 137 13.35 -3.56 -12.58
CA VAL A 137 13.03 -2.17 -12.92
C VAL A 137 14.18 -1.22 -12.57
N ALA A 138 14.82 -1.44 -11.42
CA ALA A 138 15.97 -0.65 -10.99
C ALA A 138 17.14 -0.77 -11.97
N ALA A 139 17.38 -1.97 -12.54
CA ALA A 139 18.43 -2.18 -13.53
C ALA A 139 18.22 -1.41 -14.84
N ALA A 140 16.96 -1.16 -15.23
CA ALA A 140 16.62 -0.38 -16.42
C ALA A 140 16.68 1.14 -16.19
N ARG A 141 16.72 1.61 -14.94
CA ARG A 141 16.73 3.03 -14.59
C ARG A 141 18.17 3.58 -14.61
N PRO A 142 18.41 4.79 -15.14
CA PRO A 142 19.73 5.43 -15.05
C PRO A 142 20.21 5.51 -13.60
N ARG A 143 21.46 5.09 -13.34
CA ARG A 143 22.02 4.94 -11.99
C ARG A 143 21.91 6.20 -11.14
N LEU A 144 22.15 7.37 -11.73
CA LEU A 144 22.04 8.65 -11.01
C LEU A 144 20.59 8.90 -10.58
N VAL A 145 19.62 8.72 -11.47
CA VAL A 145 18.19 8.90 -11.15
C VAL A 145 17.77 7.91 -10.05
N HIS A 146 18.17 6.65 -10.17
CA HIS A 146 17.91 5.65 -9.14
C HIS A 146 18.53 6.07 -7.78
N TRP A 147 19.77 6.54 -7.77
CA TRP A 147 20.43 7.03 -6.57
C TRP A 147 19.69 8.20 -5.93
N VAL A 148 19.30 9.24 -6.70
CA VAL A 148 18.61 10.40 -6.13
C VAL A 148 17.25 10.00 -5.55
N VAL A 149 16.46 9.20 -6.26
CA VAL A 149 15.15 8.72 -5.77
C VAL A 149 15.32 7.87 -4.49
N SER A 150 16.27 6.94 -4.49
CA SER A 150 16.55 6.08 -3.32
C SER A 150 17.00 6.87 -2.10
N ASN A 151 17.72 7.98 -2.28
CA ASN A 151 18.11 8.86 -1.16
C ASN A 151 16.96 9.76 -0.70
N ALA A 152 16.15 10.29 -1.63
CA ALA A 152 15.04 11.19 -1.30
C ALA A 152 13.98 10.54 -0.39
N PHE A 153 13.87 9.21 -0.42
CA PHE A 153 12.93 8.44 0.40
C PHE A 153 13.62 7.30 1.17
N CYS A 154 14.89 7.47 1.52
CA CYS A 154 15.71 6.40 2.08
C CYS A 154 15.11 5.76 3.35
N TYR A 155 14.47 6.54 4.23
CA TYR A 155 13.89 6.02 5.46
C TYR A 155 12.61 5.23 5.18
N ALA A 156 11.73 5.73 4.31
CA ALA A 156 10.53 5.01 3.88
C ALA A 156 10.89 3.70 3.15
N TYR A 157 11.88 3.72 2.26
CA TYR A 157 12.36 2.52 1.59
C TYR A 157 13.05 1.53 2.53
N ASN A 158 13.74 2.02 3.56
CA ASN A 158 14.33 1.15 4.57
C ASN A 158 13.26 0.47 5.43
N ASP A 159 12.22 1.21 5.84
CA ASP A 159 11.07 0.67 6.55
C ASP A 159 10.35 -0.39 5.71
N LEU A 160 10.07 -0.09 4.44
CA LEU A 160 9.46 -1.01 3.48
C LEU A 160 10.29 -2.27 3.26
N ARG A 161 11.61 -2.15 3.06
CA ARG A 161 12.50 -3.30 2.86
C ARG A 161 12.50 -4.24 4.06
N LYS A 162 12.53 -3.68 5.28
CA LYS A 162 12.49 -4.48 6.50
C LYS A 162 11.13 -5.15 6.69
N ALA A 163 10.04 -4.46 6.36
CA ALA A 163 8.71 -5.06 6.37
C ALA A 163 8.57 -6.23 5.38
N GLN A 164 9.12 -6.09 4.17
CA GLN A 164 9.16 -7.17 3.18
C GLN A 164 9.92 -8.38 3.69
N ALA A 165 11.11 -8.17 4.26
CA ALA A 165 11.91 -9.26 4.81
C ALA A 165 11.17 -10.04 5.93
N VAL A 166 10.38 -9.35 6.76
CA VAL A 166 9.53 -10.00 7.77
C VAL A 166 8.49 -10.91 7.11
N TYR A 167 7.79 -10.45 6.07
CA TYR A 167 6.81 -11.28 5.37
C TYR A 167 7.44 -12.45 4.60
N GLU A 168 8.56 -12.21 3.91
CA GLU A 168 9.31 -13.21 3.15
C GLU A 168 9.88 -14.32 4.03
N ALA A 169 10.21 -14.01 5.29
CA ALA A 169 10.67 -15.00 6.27
C ALA A 169 9.56 -15.93 6.80
N HIS A 170 8.29 -15.67 6.48
CA HIS A 170 7.14 -16.44 6.99
C HIS A 170 6.24 -17.02 5.88
N PRO A 171 6.80 -17.76 4.89
CA PRO A 171 6.03 -18.32 3.78
C PRO A 171 5.07 -19.45 4.18
N GLN A 172 5.12 -19.92 5.43
CA GLN A 172 4.17 -20.87 6.02
C GLN A 172 2.89 -20.17 6.53
N LEU A 173 2.96 -18.87 6.83
CA LEU A 173 1.83 -18.11 7.39
C LEU A 173 1.04 -17.35 6.32
N LEU A 174 1.69 -16.86 5.26
CA LEU A 174 1.04 -16.07 4.22
C LEU A 174 1.71 -16.19 2.85
N ARG A 175 0.96 -15.97 1.77
CA ARG A 175 1.52 -15.87 0.42
C ARG A 175 1.65 -14.42 0.03
N LEU A 176 2.88 -13.95 -0.11
CA LEU A 176 3.19 -12.56 -0.40
C LEU A 176 3.07 -12.25 -1.90
N CYS A 177 2.43 -11.12 -2.21
CA CYS A 177 2.39 -10.50 -3.53
C CYS A 177 2.78 -9.02 -3.40
N LEU A 178 3.88 -8.61 -3.99
CA LEU A 178 4.36 -7.24 -3.99
C LEU A 178 3.77 -6.46 -5.15
N VAL A 179 3.03 -5.40 -4.87
CA VAL A 179 2.54 -4.45 -5.88
C VAL A 179 3.49 -3.27 -5.91
N GLN A 180 4.21 -3.11 -7.02
CA GLN A 180 5.37 -2.23 -7.14
C GLN A 180 5.08 -1.10 -8.15
N PRO A 181 4.35 -0.06 -7.74
CA PRO A 181 4.13 1.10 -8.58
C PRO A 181 5.42 1.92 -8.75
N PRO A 182 5.51 2.68 -9.87
CA PRO A 182 6.45 3.76 -10.07
C PRO A 182 5.93 5.02 -9.35
N ALA A 183 6.27 6.22 -9.83
CA ALA A 183 5.89 7.45 -9.16
C ALA A 183 4.37 7.68 -9.15
N LEU A 184 3.83 8.00 -7.96
CA LEU A 184 2.40 8.21 -7.74
C LEU A 184 1.98 9.65 -8.06
N ILE A 185 0.98 9.80 -8.93
CA ILE A 185 0.45 11.09 -9.38
C ILE A 185 -1.04 11.25 -9.05
N GLU A 186 -1.48 12.51 -8.93
CA GLU A 186 -2.87 12.87 -8.65
C GLU A 186 -3.60 13.18 -9.96
N GLU A 187 -4.01 12.12 -10.65
CA GLU A 187 -4.80 12.22 -11.88
C GLU A 187 -6.03 11.31 -11.82
N GLY A 188 -7.00 11.60 -12.69
CA GLY A 188 -8.14 10.71 -12.91
C GLY A 188 -7.72 9.35 -13.49
N PRO A 189 -8.63 8.36 -13.45
CA PRO A 189 -8.35 7.03 -13.97
C PRO A 189 -8.15 7.09 -15.50
N SER A 190 -7.06 6.47 -15.96
CA SER A 190 -6.76 6.29 -17.40
C SER A 190 -6.81 4.82 -17.81
N GLY A 191 -7.02 3.93 -16.85
CA GLY A 191 -6.81 2.50 -16.96
C GLY A 191 -5.44 2.10 -16.41
N HIS A 192 -5.34 0.91 -15.85
CA HIS A 192 -4.10 0.35 -15.33
C HIS A 192 -3.58 -0.78 -16.20
N LEU A 193 -2.26 -0.91 -16.26
CA LEU A 193 -1.57 -2.05 -16.86
C LEU A 193 -0.75 -2.73 -15.77
N ILE A 194 -0.80 -4.07 -15.76
CA ILE A 194 -0.07 -4.92 -14.81
C ILE A 194 1.00 -5.65 -15.60
N SER A 195 2.25 -5.55 -15.17
CA SER A 195 3.39 -6.26 -15.76
C SER A 195 4.20 -6.97 -14.69
N THR A 196 4.97 -7.97 -15.08
CA THR A 196 5.98 -8.63 -14.23
C THR A 196 7.40 -8.24 -14.64
N GLU A 197 7.57 -7.57 -15.79
CA GLU A 197 8.87 -7.37 -16.43
C GLU A 197 9.22 -5.91 -16.64
N LYS A 198 8.23 -5.06 -16.95
CA LYS A 198 8.45 -3.67 -17.36
C LYS A 198 7.89 -2.70 -16.34
N GLY A 199 8.68 -1.69 -16.00
CA GLY A 199 8.23 -0.52 -15.25
C GLY A 199 7.71 0.58 -16.19
N SER A 200 6.97 1.53 -15.64
CA SER A 200 6.65 2.82 -16.30
C SER A 200 7.19 3.98 -15.46
N LEU A 201 6.94 5.23 -15.88
CA LEU A 201 7.35 6.41 -15.12
C LEU A 201 6.36 6.75 -14.02
N THR A 202 5.06 6.62 -14.30
CA THR A 202 4.00 7.06 -13.37
C THR A 202 2.79 6.13 -13.32
N VAL A 203 2.06 6.23 -12.22
CA VAL A 203 0.72 5.67 -12.05
C VAL A 203 -0.15 6.59 -11.19
N SER A 204 -1.41 6.76 -11.56
CA SER A 204 -2.39 7.51 -10.77
C SER A 204 -2.85 6.72 -9.55
N TYR A 205 -3.26 7.40 -8.48
CA TYR A 205 -3.84 6.72 -7.31
C TYR A 205 -5.10 5.91 -7.67
N ALA A 206 -5.90 6.39 -8.62
CA ALA A 206 -7.11 5.71 -9.09
C ALA A 206 -6.78 4.42 -9.84
N ASP A 207 -5.84 4.47 -10.79
CA ASP A 207 -5.39 3.31 -11.55
C ASP A 207 -4.70 2.29 -10.64
N LEU A 208 -3.90 2.75 -9.67
CA LEU A 208 -3.27 1.88 -8.69
C LEU A 208 -4.32 1.14 -7.84
N ALA A 209 -5.33 1.86 -7.35
CA ALA A 209 -6.42 1.26 -6.57
C ALA A 209 -7.19 0.20 -7.36
N ALA A 210 -7.51 0.48 -8.63
CA ALA A 210 -8.17 -0.47 -9.52
C ALA A 210 -7.31 -1.73 -9.75
N ALA A 211 -6.00 -1.54 -9.94
CA ALA A 211 -5.08 -2.66 -10.09
C ALA A 211 -5.01 -3.54 -8.82
N PHE A 212 -5.01 -2.95 -7.62
CA PHE A 212 -5.06 -3.72 -6.38
C PHE A 212 -6.28 -4.63 -6.30
N VAL A 213 -7.46 -4.12 -6.66
CA VAL A 213 -8.70 -4.91 -6.67
C VAL A 213 -8.66 -6.00 -7.73
N GLU A 214 -8.16 -5.71 -8.93
CA GLU A 214 -7.97 -6.73 -9.97
C GLU A 214 -7.01 -7.83 -9.51
N ILE A 215 -5.86 -7.48 -8.93
CA ILE A 215 -4.86 -8.44 -8.44
C ILE A 215 -5.43 -9.31 -7.32
N ALA A 216 -6.25 -8.72 -6.44
CA ALA A 216 -6.90 -9.43 -5.35
C ALA A 216 -7.90 -10.49 -5.85
N ILE A 217 -8.74 -10.12 -6.81
CA ILE A 217 -9.95 -10.87 -7.15
C ILE A 217 -9.76 -11.74 -8.40
N SER A 218 -8.86 -11.38 -9.31
CA SER A 218 -8.57 -12.17 -10.52
C SER A 218 -7.72 -13.39 -10.19
N ASP A 219 -8.16 -14.58 -10.62
CA ASP A 219 -7.36 -15.79 -10.48
C ASP A 219 -6.08 -15.76 -11.32
N GLY A 220 -6.01 -14.91 -12.36
CA GLY A 220 -4.84 -14.78 -13.22
C GLY A 220 -3.56 -14.35 -12.50
N TYR A 221 -3.68 -13.57 -11.42
CA TYR A 221 -2.53 -13.09 -10.64
C TYR A 221 -2.29 -13.90 -9.37
N ARG A 222 -3.02 -15.01 -9.16
CA ARG A 222 -3.00 -15.79 -7.91
C ARG A 222 -1.60 -16.23 -7.48
N ASN A 223 -0.73 -16.53 -8.44
CA ASN A 223 0.61 -17.06 -8.21
C ASN A 223 1.70 -15.99 -8.41
N SER A 224 1.33 -14.73 -8.65
CA SER A 224 2.28 -13.64 -8.82
C SER A 224 2.86 -13.23 -7.47
N SER A 225 4.18 -13.30 -7.36
CA SER A 225 4.94 -12.85 -6.17
C SER A 225 5.24 -11.35 -6.21
N ALA A 226 5.40 -10.77 -7.40
CA ALA A 226 5.61 -9.34 -7.60
C ALA A 226 5.03 -8.90 -8.94
N VAL A 227 4.45 -7.70 -8.98
CA VAL A 227 3.90 -7.06 -10.18
C VAL A 227 4.17 -5.56 -10.15
N THR A 228 4.46 -4.99 -11.31
CA THR A 228 4.58 -3.55 -11.54
C THR A 228 3.28 -3.01 -12.13
N ILE A 229 2.91 -1.78 -11.74
CA ILE A 229 1.64 -1.16 -12.15
C ILE A 229 1.92 0.15 -12.85
N SER A 230 1.25 0.40 -13.96
CA SER A 230 1.37 1.68 -14.68
C SER A 230 0.01 2.21 -15.10
N SER A 231 -0.12 3.53 -15.16
CA SER A 231 -1.27 4.16 -15.85
C SER A 231 -1.15 3.97 -17.36
N ALA A 232 -2.27 3.71 -18.03
CA ALA A 232 -2.32 3.55 -19.49
C ALA A 232 -2.15 4.87 -20.26
N SER A 233 -2.18 6.01 -19.56
CA SER A 233 -1.88 7.32 -20.15
C SER A 233 -0.51 7.34 -20.84
N LYS A 234 -0.49 7.87 -22.08
CA LYS A 234 0.73 7.99 -22.91
C LYS A 234 1.58 9.21 -22.54
N ASP A 235 1.02 10.20 -21.88
CA ASP A 235 1.70 11.46 -21.55
C ASP A 235 2.25 11.45 -20.11
N GLN A 236 3.18 10.53 -19.84
CA GLN A 236 3.80 10.42 -18.51
C GLN A 236 4.88 11.49 -18.26
N LEU A 237 5.45 12.06 -19.33
CA LEU A 237 6.55 13.02 -19.27
C LEU A 237 6.14 14.39 -18.74
N ARG A 238 4.86 14.77 -18.86
CA ARG A 238 4.34 16.03 -18.30
C ARG A 238 4.56 16.19 -16.79
N HIS A 239 4.74 15.07 -16.08
CA HIS A 239 4.93 15.02 -14.63
C HIS A 239 6.37 15.19 -14.18
N ALA A 240 7.33 15.23 -15.10
CA ALA A 240 8.75 15.35 -14.77
C ALA A 240 9.07 16.54 -13.83
N PRO A 241 8.47 17.74 -13.97
CA PRO A 241 8.75 18.87 -13.07
C PRO A 241 8.30 18.62 -11.62
N GLU A 242 7.09 18.09 -11.42
CA GLU A 242 6.55 17.78 -10.07
C GLU A 242 7.33 16.65 -9.41
N LEU A 243 7.69 15.62 -10.17
CA LEU A 243 8.54 14.53 -9.68
C LEU A 243 9.92 15.06 -9.27
N THR A 244 10.51 15.95 -10.07
CA THR A 244 11.80 16.58 -9.76
C THR A 244 11.70 17.40 -8.46
N ARG A 245 10.63 18.17 -8.27
CA ARG A 245 10.39 18.92 -7.02
C ARG A 245 10.32 18.00 -5.80
N ARG A 246 9.57 16.91 -5.88
CA ARG A 246 9.45 15.92 -4.77
C ARG A 246 10.79 15.28 -4.44
N ILE A 247 11.56 14.93 -5.46
CA ILE A 247 12.90 14.36 -5.31
C ILE A 247 13.84 15.35 -4.61
N ILE A 248 13.86 16.62 -5.03
CA ILE A 248 14.67 17.67 -4.38
C ILE A 248 14.26 17.83 -2.92
N ARG A 249 12.95 17.94 -2.65
CA ARG A 249 12.41 18.09 -1.30
C ARG A 249 12.83 16.93 -0.38
N GLY A 250 12.67 15.68 -0.84
CA GLY A 250 13.07 14.50 -0.08
C GLY A 250 14.59 14.41 0.13
N THR A 251 15.38 14.82 -0.86
CA THR A 251 16.85 14.88 -0.75
C THR A 251 17.29 15.91 0.29
N LEU A 252 16.69 17.10 0.29
CA LEU A 252 16.98 18.13 1.28
C LEU A 252 16.58 17.69 2.69
N ALA A 253 15.43 17.03 2.85
CA ALA A 253 15.02 16.45 4.14
C ALA A 253 16.03 15.41 4.68
N HIS A 254 16.71 14.68 3.79
CA HIS A 254 17.73 13.70 4.20
C HIS A 254 19.01 14.37 4.72
N TYR A 255 19.56 15.34 3.98
CA TYR A 255 20.84 15.96 4.33
C TYR A 255 20.70 17.13 5.31
N ILE A 256 19.51 17.69 5.48
CA ILE A 256 19.23 18.85 6.33
C ILE A 256 18.10 18.46 7.31
N PRO A 257 18.43 18.00 8.53
CA PRO A 257 17.45 17.44 9.48
C PRO A 257 16.28 18.36 9.86
N TRP A 258 16.45 19.67 9.71
CA TRP A 258 15.49 20.71 10.09
C TRP A 258 14.72 21.27 8.88
N TYR A 259 14.99 20.78 7.67
CA TYR A 259 14.40 21.30 6.43
C TYR A 259 12.88 21.23 6.40
N LEU A 260 12.28 20.10 6.79
CA LEU A 260 10.81 19.94 6.79
C LEU A 260 10.14 20.93 7.74
N ALA A 261 10.71 21.14 8.93
CA ALA A 261 10.20 22.08 9.92
C ALA A 261 10.33 23.56 9.46
N VAL A 262 11.42 23.90 8.76
CA VAL A 262 11.59 25.25 8.17
C VAL A 262 10.64 25.47 7.01
N GLU A 263 10.49 24.48 6.14
CA GLU A 263 9.61 24.57 4.99
C GLU A 263 8.16 24.79 5.42
N GLU A 264 7.65 24.02 6.37
CA GLU A 264 6.30 24.23 6.94
C GLU A 264 6.14 25.63 7.53
N LYS A 265 7.16 26.13 8.24
CA LYS A 265 7.12 27.45 8.87
C LYS A 265 7.15 28.58 7.84
N VAL A 266 7.95 28.44 6.78
CA VAL A 266 8.07 29.43 5.70
C VAL A 266 6.81 29.46 4.82
N TRP A 267 6.30 28.30 4.43
CA TRP A 267 5.03 28.21 3.69
C TRP A 267 3.84 28.68 4.52
N GLY A 268 3.83 28.37 5.82
CA GLY A 268 2.83 28.86 6.76
C GLY A 268 2.86 30.39 6.95
N MET A 269 4.00 31.05 6.73
CA MET A 269 4.11 32.52 6.72
C MET A 269 3.71 33.15 5.37
N LEU A 270 4.03 32.50 4.25
CA LEU A 270 3.76 33.04 2.91
C LEU A 270 2.29 32.94 2.49
N PHE A 271 1.50 32.05 3.10
CA PHE A 271 0.09 31.81 2.74
C PHE A 271 -0.89 32.11 3.88
N LYS A 272 -0.45 32.78 4.95
CA LYS A 272 -1.29 33.38 6.00
C LYS A 272 -1.35 34.92 5.94
N ALA A 273 -1.06 35.50 4.77
CA ALA A 273 -1.29 36.93 4.50
C ALA A 273 -2.52 37.11 3.61
#